data_AF-A0A0F7VN06-F1
#
_entry.id   AF-A0A0F7VN06-F1
#
_cell.length_a   1.000
_cell.length_b   1.000
_cell.length_c   1.000
_cell.angle_alpha   90.00
_cell.angle_beta   90.00
_cell.angle_gamma   90.00
#
_symmetry.space_group_name_H-M   'P 1'
#
loop_
_entity.id
_entity.type
_entity.pdbx_description
1 polymer ?
#
loop_
_entity_poly.entity_id
_entity_poly.type
_entity_poly.pdbx_seq_one_letter_code
_entity_poly.pdbx_strand_id
1 'polypeptide(L)'
;MPDDLEIPTLCGTGANLLLSVVDLIHQSVPKTVWETERLRKVFGNRTVPMILADGDVMAFGPCPDRTLVASAVLQRHGIRPTIIYHERRVPGFTPSTAHIAMEISVDGRTWMMDFGSRESRLIEGEYYFNPEIEETLALERFNLLDMDVDLMSVTPNQMFGMVATENIDMEHKYDYYEKQSRRYSGQILEDRLALDKTHSVYYEL
;
A
#
# COMPACT_ATOMS: atom_id res chain seq x y z
N MET A 1 14.24 22.79 -2.82
CA MET A 1 14.24 21.32 -2.92
C MET A 1 13.86 20.82 -1.54
N PRO A 2 13.04 19.77 -1.38
CA PRO A 2 12.83 19.21 -0.04
C PRO A 2 14.12 18.45 0.29
N ASP A 3 15.11 19.19 0.79
CA ASP A 3 16.37 18.67 1.26
C ASP A 3 16.11 17.96 2.60
N ASP A 4 16.50 16.69 2.66
CA ASP A 4 16.58 15.80 3.83
C ASP A 4 15.28 15.40 4.56
N LEU A 5 14.30 14.87 3.82
CA LEU A 5 13.32 13.95 4.41
C LEU A 5 14.02 12.60 4.67
N GLU A 6 14.62 12.46 5.85
CA GLU A 6 15.26 11.23 6.28
C GLU A 6 14.20 10.18 6.66
N ILE A 7 14.33 8.99 6.06
CA ILE A 7 13.60 7.80 6.51
C ILE A 7 14.14 7.42 7.90
N PRO A 8 13.30 7.34 8.94
CA PRO A 8 13.77 7.05 10.29
C PRO A 8 14.34 5.64 10.38
N THR A 9 15.38 5.48 11.19
CA THR A 9 15.95 4.17 11.52
C THR A 9 15.24 3.60 12.75
N LEU A 10 14.68 2.40 12.61
CA LEU A 10 13.96 1.69 13.67
C LEU A 10 14.89 0.77 14.47
N CYS A 11 14.71 0.70 15.79
CA CYS A 11 15.56 -0.10 16.67
C CYS A 11 15.08 -1.56 16.89
N GLY A 12 13.94 -1.94 16.31
CA GLY A 12 13.37 -3.29 16.43
C GLY A 12 14.04 -4.34 15.53
N THR A 13 13.77 -5.62 15.80
CA THR A 13 14.17 -6.76 14.94
C THR A 13 12.98 -7.68 14.70
N GLY A 14 13.07 -8.58 13.71
CA GLY A 14 12.03 -9.57 13.41
C GLY A 14 10.65 -8.95 13.22
N ALA A 15 9.63 -9.57 13.83
CA ALA A 15 8.25 -9.07 13.81
C ALA A 15 8.08 -7.67 14.44
N ASN A 16 8.88 -7.32 15.47
CA ASN A 16 8.79 -6.02 16.12
C ASN A 16 9.23 -4.89 15.19
N LEU A 17 10.23 -5.15 14.33
CA LEU A 17 10.61 -4.21 13.28
C LEU A 17 9.45 -4.00 12.31
N LEU A 18 8.79 -5.08 11.86
CA LEU A 18 7.67 -4.97 10.92
C LEU A 18 6.49 -4.21 11.52
N LEU A 19 6.18 -4.44 12.80
CA LEU A 19 5.17 -3.65 13.54
C LEU A 19 5.54 -2.17 13.60
N SER A 20 6.80 -1.87 13.92
CA SER A 20 7.30 -0.49 13.97
C SER A 20 7.23 0.20 12.60
N VAL A 21 7.41 -0.56 11.51
CA VAL A 21 7.21 -0.04 10.15
C VAL A 21 5.73 0.29 9.92
N VAL A 22 4.79 -0.58 10.29
CA VAL A 22 3.36 -0.29 10.16
C VAL A 22 2.98 0.97 10.95
N ASP A 23 3.42 1.06 12.21
CA ASP A 23 3.15 2.22 13.08
C ASP A 23 3.69 3.52 12.46
N LEU A 24 4.93 3.49 11.96
CA LEU A 24 5.54 4.62 11.27
C LEU A 24 4.71 5.07 10.07
N ILE A 25 4.25 4.13 9.24
CA ILE A 25 3.44 4.42 8.06
C ILE A 25 2.09 5.03 8.46
N HIS A 26 1.46 4.51 9.50
CA HIS A 26 0.19 5.05 9.99
C HIS A 26 0.33 6.50 10.49
N GLN A 27 1.43 6.80 11.18
CA GLN A 27 1.70 8.13 11.72
C GLN A 27 2.15 9.13 10.64
N SER A 28 3.01 8.68 9.71
CA SER A 28 3.65 9.58 8.73
C SER A 28 2.80 9.82 7.50
N VAL A 29 1.98 8.85 7.11
CA VAL A 29 1.16 8.90 5.90
C VAL A 29 -0.27 8.42 6.18
N PRO A 30 -1.02 9.09 7.07
CA PRO A 30 -2.41 8.79 7.37
C PRO A 30 -3.29 8.83 6.11
N LYS A 31 -4.45 8.17 6.19
CA LYS A 31 -5.42 8.17 5.09
C LYS A 31 -6.31 9.39 5.17
N THR A 32 -6.48 10.05 4.04
CA THR A 32 -7.40 11.18 3.90
C THR A 32 -8.26 11.00 2.67
N VAL A 33 -9.43 11.63 2.69
CA VAL A 33 -10.30 11.70 1.52
C VAL A 33 -9.84 12.86 0.65
N TRP A 34 -9.41 12.55 -0.58
CA TRP A 34 -8.98 13.58 -1.53
C TRP A 34 -10.11 14.06 -2.42
N GLU A 35 -10.04 15.34 -2.77
CA GLU A 35 -10.83 15.94 -3.84
C GLU A 35 -10.41 15.39 -5.21
N THR A 36 -11.35 15.39 -6.16
CA THR A 36 -11.19 14.82 -7.50
C THR A 36 -9.99 15.38 -8.26
N GLU A 37 -9.75 16.69 -8.16
CA GLU A 37 -8.62 17.35 -8.82
C GLU A 37 -7.29 16.80 -8.30
N ARG A 38 -7.14 16.71 -6.96
CA ARG A 38 -5.95 16.12 -6.33
C ARG A 38 -5.80 14.67 -6.76
N LEU A 39 -6.85 13.86 -6.60
CA LEU A 39 -6.84 12.44 -6.96
C LEU A 39 -6.29 12.21 -8.38
N ARG A 40 -6.87 12.87 -9.38
CA ARG A 40 -6.48 12.70 -10.80
C ARG A 40 -5.05 13.16 -11.07
N LYS A 41 -4.58 14.19 -10.35
CA LYS A 41 -3.23 14.75 -10.52
C LYS A 41 -2.15 13.91 -9.87
N VAL A 42 -2.37 13.44 -8.64
CA VAL A 42 -1.29 12.88 -7.80
C VAL A 42 -1.38 11.37 -7.58
N PHE A 43 -2.55 10.74 -7.72
CA PHE A 43 -2.69 9.32 -7.39
C PHE A 43 -1.78 8.44 -8.27
N GLY A 44 -0.91 7.67 -7.61
CA GLY A 44 0.07 6.81 -8.26
C GLY A 44 1.24 7.55 -8.93
N ASN A 45 1.29 8.89 -8.90
CA ASN A 45 2.34 9.70 -9.55
C ASN A 45 3.32 10.34 -8.56
N ARG A 46 3.28 9.96 -7.28
CA ARG A 46 4.16 10.49 -6.24
C ARG A 46 5.28 9.51 -5.93
N THR A 47 6.48 10.03 -5.69
CA THR A 47 7.63 9.26 -5.19
C THR A 47 7.60 9.19 -3.66
N VAL A 48 8.43 8.34 -3.04
CA VAL A 48 8.54 8.25 -1.57
C VAL A 48 8.75 9.62 -0.89
N PRO A 49 9.73 10.46 -1.32
CA PRO A 49 9.88 11.80 -0.76
C PRO A 49 8.62 12.66 -0.87
N MET A 50 7.93 12.60 -2.02
CA MET A 50 6.70 13.38 -2.22
C MET A 50 5.56 12.88 -1.33
N ILE A 51 5.41 11.56 -1.16
CA ILE A 51 4.39 10.97 -0.29
C ILE A 51 4.63 11.39 1.17
N LEU A 52 5.88 11.30 1.64
CA LEU A 52 6.25 11.72 2.99
C LEU A 52 6.11 13.23 3.20
N ALA A 53 6.43 14.05 2.19
CA ALA A 53 6.27 15.49 2.26
C ALA A 53 4.79 15.94 2.27
N ASP A 54 3.94 15.27 1.50
CA ASP A 54 2.49 15.51 1.49
C ASP A 54 1.84 15.09 2.82
N GLY A 55 2.39 14.07 3.48
CA GLY A 55 1.95 13.61 4.80
C GLY A 55 0.61 12.86 4.80
N ASP A 56 0.12 12.39 3.64
CA ASP A 56 -1.11 11.62 3.54
C ASP A 56 -1.21 10.74 2.28
N VAL A 57 -2.17 9.81 2.28
CA VAL A 57 -2.52 8.95 1.14
C VAL A 57 -4.03 8.87 0.94
N MET A 58 -4.43 8.52 -0.29
CA MET A 58 -5.85 8.36 -0.64
C MET A 58 -6.50 7.21 0.12
N ALA A 59 -7.55 7.49 0.90
CA ALA A 59 -8.16 6.50 1.78
C ALA A 59 -8.75 5.28 1.06
N PHE A 60 -9.25 5.42 -0.18
CA PHE A 60 -9.89 4.33 -0.93
C PHE A 60 -8.94 3.51 -1.82
N GLY A 61 -7.68 3.91 -1.90
CA GLY A 61 -6.63 3.17 -2.59
C GLY A 61 -5.25 3.44 -1.99
N PRO A 62 -5.05 3.22 -0.69
CA PRO A 62 -3.83 3.64 0.00
C PRO A 62 -2.65 2.69 -0.25
N CYS A 63 -2.94 1.47 -0.68
CA CYS A 63 -1.98 0.39 -0.82
C CYS A 63 -0.74 0.70 -1.67
N PRO A 64 -0.79 1.46 -2.79
CA PRO A 64 0.37 1.64 -3.64
C PRO A 64 1.40 2.57 -2.98
N ASP A 65 0.94 3.71 -2.45
CA ASP A 65 1.79 4.68 -1.77
C ASP A 65 2.40 4.10 -0.49
N ARG A 66 1.57 3.48 0.36
CA ARG A 66 2.05 2.94 1.64
C ARG A 66 2.98 1.75 1.49
N THR A 67 2.72 0.87 0.53
CA THR A 67 3.63 -0.25 0.23
C THR A 67 4.98 0.28 -0.25
N LEU A 68 4.98 1.32 -1.08
CA LEU A 68 6.23 1.91 -1.59
C LEU A 68 7.05 2.55 -0.46
N VAL A 69 6.42 3.34 0.42
CA VAL A 69 7.09 3.92 1.59
C VAL A 69 7.59 2.83 2.53
N ALA A 70 6.77 1.83 2.85
CA ALA A 70 7.17 0.71 3.72
C ALA A 70 8.36 -0.07 3.14
N SER A 71 8.37 -0.29 1.83
CA SER A 71 9.47 -0.95 1.12
C SER A 71 10.77 -0.16 1.23
N ALA A 72 10.72 1.16 1.07
CA ALA A 72 11.88 2.04 1.23
C ALA A 72 12.43 2.01 2.68
N VAL A 73 11.55 1.98 3.69
CA VAL A 73 11.94 1.84 5.10
C VAL A 73 12.63 0.49 5.33
N LEU A 74 12.01 -0.61 4.91
CA LEU A 74 12.58 -1.95 5.08
C LEU A 74 13.93 -2.12 4.39
N GLN A 75 14.10 -1.51 3.22
CA GLN A 75 15.36 -1.53 2.50
C GLN A 75 16.50 -0.87 3.29
N ARG A 76 16.23 0.21 4.03
CA ARG A 76 17.22 0.84 4.93
C ARG A 76 17.67 -0.10 6.05
N HIS A 77 16.83 -1.07 6.40
CA HIS A 77 17.13 -2.14 7.36
C HIS A 77 17.72 -3.41 6.71
N GLY A 78 18.08 -3.35 5.41
CA GLY A 78 18.63 -4.51 4.69
C GLY A 78 17.58 -5.58 4.36
N ILE A 79 16.30 -5.31 4.60
CA ILE A 79 15.19 -6.23 4.30
C ILE A 79 14.65 -5.91 2.92
N ARG A 80 14.52 -6.95 2.09
CA ARG A 80 14.04 -6.84 0.70
C ARG A 80 12.67 -7.51 0.60
N PRO A 81 11.57 -6.74 0.61
CA PRO A 81 10.25 -7.32 0.45
C PRO A 81 10.02 -7.77 -0.99
N THR A 82 9.28 -8.86 -1.15
CA THR A 82 8.68 -9.24 -2.43
C THR A 82 7.37 -8.47 -2.57
N ILE A 83 7.25 -7.65 -3.60
CA ILE A 83 6.00 -6.96 -3.91
C ILE A 83 5.04 -7.95 -4.56
N ILE A 84 3.80 -7.89 -4.11
CA ILE A 84 2.69 -8.67 -4.63
C ILE A 84 1.75 -7.73 -5.35
N TYR A 85 1.52 -7.98 -6.64
CA TYR A 85 0.52 -7.30 -7.42
C TYR A 85 -0.64 -8.25 -7.70
N HIS A 86 -1.84 -7.85 -7.30
CA HIS A 86 -3.04 -8.66 -7.46
C HIS A 86 -4.13 -7.84 -8.16
N GLU A 87 -4.46 -8.23 -9.39
CA GLU A 87 -5.66 -7.76 -10.07
C GLU A 87 -6.81 -8.70 -9.77
N ARG A 88 -7.91 -8.12 -9.32
CA ARG A 88 -9.09 -8.86 -8.91
C ARG A 88 -10.37 -8.23 -9.43
N ARG A 89 -11.37 -9.07 -9.61
CA ARG A 89 -12.76 -8.68 -9.80
C ARG A 89 -13.59 -9.24 -8.66
N VAL A 90 -14.33 -8.37 -7.98
CA VAL A 90 -15.26 -8.80 -6.93
C VAL A 90 -16.67 -8.71 -7.51
N PRO A 91 -17.46 -9.79 -7.52
CA PRO A 91 -18.82 -9.75 -8.05
C PRO A 91 -19.66 -8.64 -7.40
N GLY A 92 -20.33 -7.83 -8.22
CA GLY A 92 -21.11 -6.68 -7.76
C GLY A 92 -20.31 -5.40 -7.47
N PHE A 93 -18.98 -5.44 -7.57
CA PHE A 93 -18.10 -4.29 -7.45
C PHE A 93 -17.32 -4.09 -8.75
N THR A 94 -17.76 -3.13 -9.55
CA THR A 94 -17.03 -2.63 -10.72
C THR A 94 -16.46 -1.24 -10.43
N PRO A 95 -15.32 -0.87 -11.02
CA PRO A 95 -14.48 -1.67 -11.94
C PRO A 95 -13.65 -2.76 -11.23
N SER A 96 -12.99 -3.62 -12.02
CA SER A 96 -11.89 -4.46 -11.50
C SER A 96 -10.82 -3.59 -10.84
N THR A 97 -10.13 -4.12 -9.84
CA THR A 97 -9.17 -3.35 -9.04
C THR A 97 -7.82 -4.05 -8.96
N ALA A 98 -6.73 -3.27 -9.08
CA ALA A 98 -5.42 -3.68 -8.61
C ALA A 98 -5.26 -3.42 -7.12
N HIS A 99 -4.52 -4.31 -6.49
CA HIS A 99 -4.02 -4.19 -5.12
C HIS A 99 -2.53 -4.49 -5.08
N ILE A 100 -1.82 -3.76 -4.24
CA ILE A 100 -0.41 -4.02 -3.95
C ILE A 100 -0.30 -4.41 -2.47
N ALA A 101 0.45 -5.46 -2.21
CA ALA A 101 0.87 -5.88 -0.87
C ALA A 101 2.34 -6.34 -0.94
N MET A 102 2.86 -6.88 0.16
CA MET A 102 4.24 -7.34 0.22
C MET A 102 4.39 -8.56 1.11
N GLU A 103 5.22 -9.51 0.66
CA GLU A 103 5.72 -10.65 1.42
C GLU A 103 7.15 -10.31 1.91
N ILE A 104 7.42 -10.58 3.19
CA ILE A 104 8.65 -10.17 3.86
C ILE A 104 9.23 -11.39 4.57
N SER A 105 10.48 -11.75 4.24
CA SER A 105 11.21 -12.77 4.98
C SER A 105 12.12 -12.13 6.02
N VAL A 106 11.89 -12.42 7.29
CA VAL A 106 12.73 -11.95 8.41
C VAL A 106 12.88 -13.07 9.44
N ASP A 107 14.10 -13.31 9.91
CA ASP A 107 14.43 -14.34 10.91
C ASP A 107 13.90 -15.75 10.57
N GLY A 108 13.91 -16.11 9.28
CA GLY A 108 13.43 -17.41 8.79
C GLY A 108 11.91 -17.56 8.75
N ARG A 109 11.16 -16.49 8.98
CA ARG A 109 9.69 -16.45 8.90
C ARG A 109 9.23 -15.54 7.77
N THR A 110 8.13 -15.90 7.13
CA THR A 110 7.49 -15.08 6.09
C THR A 110 6.30 -14.34 6.70
N TRP A 111 6.16 -13.07 6.33
CA TRP A 111 5.09 -12.19 6.77
C TRP A 111 4.45 -11.50 5.57
N MET A 112 3.14 -11.37 5.59
CA MET A 112 2.39 -10.52 4.67
C MET A 112 2.14 -9.17 5.33
N MET A 113 2.48 -8.08 4.63
CA MET A 113 2.10 -6.73 4.99
C MET A 113 1.20 -6.15 3.89
N ASP A 114 0.01 -5.68 4.29
CA ASP A 114 -1.06 -5.20 3.40
C ASP A 114 -1.63 -3.89 3.95
N PHE A 115 -1.78 -2.88 3.09
CA PHE A 115 -2.38 -1.59 3.45
C PHE A 115 -3.71 -1.41 2.70
N GLY A 116 -4.75 -2.13 3.12
CA GLY A 116 -6.09 -2.05 2.54
C GLY A 116 -6.81 -0.75 2.88
N SER A 117 -7.96 -0.47 2.27
CA SER A 117 -8.72 0.77 2.53
C SER A 117 -9.33 0.85 3.93
N ARG A 118 -9.71 -0.30 4.52
CA ARG A 118 -10.34 -0.39 5.85
C ARG A 118 -9.40 -0.80 6.98
N GLU A 119 -8.39 -1.59 6.64
CA GLU A 119 -7.44 -2.12 7.60
C GLU A 119 -6.09 -2.31 6.93
N SER A 120 -5.04 -2.12 7.72
CA SER A 120 -3.72 -2.63 7.44
C SER A 120 -3.58 -4.01 8.10
N ARG A 121 -2.80 -4.89 7.50
CA ARG A 121 -2.59 -6.25 8.00
C ARG A 121 -1.10 -6.54 8.06
N LEU A 122 -0.67 -7.13 9.17
CA LEU A 122 0.65 -7.73 9.31
C LEU A 122 0.44 -9.16 9.84
N ILE A 123 0.48 -10.13 8.93
CA ILE A 123 0.08 -11.51 9.23
C ILE A 123 1.26 -12.43 8.94
N GLU A 124 1.55 -13.36 9.85
CA GLU A 124 2.54 -14.41 9.59
C GLU A 124 2.02 -15.37 8.50
N GLY A 125 2.84 -15.58 7.47
CA GLY A 125 2.54 -16.39 6.30
C GLY A 125 2.71 -15.62 4.97
N GLU A 126 2.44 -16.34 3.89
CA GLU A 126 2.44 -15.80 2.52
C GLU A 126 1.18 -14.95 2.26
N TYR A 127 1.23 -14.19 1.16
CA TYR A 127 0.09 -13.40 0.70
C TYR A 127 -1.15 -14.26 0.53
N TYR A 128 -2.26 -13.79 1.10
CA TYR A 128 -3.52 -14.49 1.09
C TYR A 128 -4.65 -13.56 0.60
N PHE A 129 -5.47 -14.10 -0.29
CA PHE A 129 -6.75 -13.54 -0.71
C PHE A 129 -7.82 -14.63 -0.68
N ASN A 130 -9.10 -14.26 -0.66
CA ASN A 130 -10.18 -15.23 -0.65
C ASN A 130 -10.71 -15.50 -2.08
N PRO A 131 -10.36 -16.64 -2.71
CA PRO A 131 -10.80 -16.95 -4.08
C PRO A 131 -12.30 -17.25 -4.21
N GLU A 132 -13.01 -17.46 -3.10
CA GLU A 132 -14.47 -17.65 -3.12
C GLU A 132 -15.23 -16.31 -3.26
N ILE A 133 -14.57 -15.20 -2.93
CA ILE A 133 -15.15 -13.84 -2.96
C ILE A 133 -14.65 -13.07 -4.18
N GLU A 134 -13.42 -13.34 -4.63
CA GLU A 134 -12.70 -12.54 -5.61
C GLU A 134 -12.21 -13.42 -6.77
N GLU A 135 -12.52 -13.01 -8.01
CA GLU A 135 -11.91 -13.58 -9.22
C GLU A 135 -10.53 -12.95 -9.43
N THR A 136 -9.48 -13.76 -9.40
CA THR A 136 -8.11 -13.31 -9.72
C THR A 136 -7.96 -13.18 -11.23
N LEU A 137 -7.64 -11.97 -11.69
CA LEU A 137 -7.35 -11.67 -13.10
C LEU A 137 -5.85 -11.75 -13.39
N ALA A 138 -5.02 -11.33 -12.44
CA ALA A 138 -3.56 -11.44 -12.49
C ALA A 138 -2.99 -11.47 -11.07
N LEU A 139 -1.91 -12.24 -10.87
CA LEU A 139 -1.17 -12.29 -9.61
C LEU A 139 0.32 -12.42 -9.90
N GLU A 140 1.06 -11.35 -9.65
CA GLU A 140 2.49 -11.27 -9.91
C GLU A 140 3.27 -11.04 -8.63
N ARG A 141 4.46 -11.63 -8.57
CA ARG A 141 5.42 -11.44 -7.48
C ARG A 141 6.73 -10.94 -8.06
N PHE A 142 7.21 -9.81 -7.57
CA PHE A 142 8.46 -9.24 -8.05
C PHE A 142 9.21 -8.53 -6.93
N ASN A 143 10.53 -8.51 -7.06
CA ASN A 143 11.40 -7.79 -6.15
C ASN A 143 11.89 -6.54 -6.88
N LEU A 144 11.57 -5.35 -6.34
CA LEU A 144 11.95 -4.08 -6.94
C LEU A 144 13.48 -3.91 -7.07
N LEU A 145 14.26 -4.62 -6.27
CA LEU A 145 15.73 -4.54 -6.30
C LEU A 145 16.37 -5.42 -7.38
N ASP A 146 15.68 -6.47 -7.82
CA ASP A 146 16.13 -7.25 -8.98
C ASP A 146 15.99 -6.45 -10.28
N MET A 147 15.31 -5.30 -10.21
CA MET A 147 15.05 -4.40 -11.33
C MET A 147 16.04 -3.22 -11.41
N ASP A 148 17.04 -3.14 -10.51
CA ASP A 148 18.02 -2.04 -10.43
C ASP A 148 17.37 -0.64 -10.34
N VAL A 149 16.26 -0.54 -9.60
CA VAL A 149 15.48 0.69 -9.47
C VAL A 149 15.68 1.33 -8.10
N ASP A 150 15.97 2.63 -8.06
CA ASP A 150 15.96 3.41 -6.83
C ASP A 150 14.52 3.67 -6.38
N LEU A 151 14.09 3.01 -5.30
CA LEU A 151 12.74 3.17 -4.71
C LEU A 151 12.38 4.62 -4.40
N MET A 152 13.37 5.48 -4.11
CA MET A 152 13.13 6.89 -3.81
C MET A 152 12.69 7.68 -5.04
N SER A 153 12.93 7.15 -6.24
CA SER A 153 12.63 7.77 -7.54
C SER A 153 11.42 7.16 -8.25
N VAL A 154 10.89 6.05 -7.75
CA VAL A 154 9.76 5.32 -8.35
C VAL A 154 8.43 5.89 -7.89
N THR A 155 7.46 5.85 -8.79
CA THR A 155 6.05 6.12 -8.50
C THR A 155 5.24 4.83 -8.56
N PRO A 156 4.11 4.72 -7.84
CA PRO A 156 3.28 3.53 -7.93
C PRO A 156 2.75 3.23 -9.34
N ASN A 157 2.51 4.23 -10.18
CA ASN A 157 2.11 4.02 -11.58
C ASN A 157 3.23 3.40 -12.42
N GLN A 158 4.50 3.69 -12.12
CA GLN A 158 5.62 2.97 -12.73
C GLN A 158 5.65 1.52 -12.27
N MET A 159 5.41 1.25 -10.97
CA MET A 159 5.29 -0.14 -10.48
C MET A 159 4.12 -0.88 -11.14
N PHE A 160 2.96 -0.23 -11.24
CA PHE A 160 1.82 -0.77 -11.96
C PHE A 160 2.16 -1.03 -13.41
N GLY A 161 2.77 -0.09 -14.12
CA GLY A 161 3.15 -0.27 -15.53
C GLY A 161 4.11 -1.43 -15.80
N MET A 162 4.80 -1.97 -14.79
CA MET A 162 5.67 -3.14 -14.94
C MET A 162 4.88 -4.47 -15.02
N VAL A 163 3.68 -4.51 -14.45
CA VAL A 163 2.91 -5.77 -14.23
C VAL A 163 1.42 -5.65 -14.57
N ALA A 164 0.94 -4.43 -14.81
CA ALA A 164 -0.46 -4.16 -15.08
C ALA A 164 -0.87 -4.75 -16.42
N THR A 165 -2.02 -5.41 -16.41
CA THR A 165 -2.68 -5.86 -17.62
C THR A 165 -3.63 -4.77 -18.13
N GLU A 166 -4.18 -4.94 -19.33
CA GLU A 166 -5.21 -4.04 -19.88
C GLU A 166 -6.56 -4.11 -19.13
N ASN A 167 -6.66 -4.87 -18.03
CA ASN A 167 -7.91 -5.12 -17.31
C ASN A 167 -8.33 -3.99 -16.35
N ILE A 168 -7.49 -2.97 -16.14
CA ILE A 168 -7.78 -1.86 -15.22
C ILE A 168 -8.00 -0.57 -15.98
N ASP A 169 -9.26 -0.14 -16.00
CA ASP A 169 -9.65 1.20 -16.44
C ASP A 169 -9.43 2.21 -15.30
N MET A 170 -8.32 2.95 -15.39
CA MET A 170 -7.96 3.96 -14.39
C MET A 170 -8.93 5.14 -14.34
N GLU A 171 -9.55 5.51 -15.46
CA GLU A 171 -10.55 6.58 -15.48
C GLU A 171 -11.81 6.17 -14.71
N HIS A 172 -12.28 4.94 -14.96
CA HIS A 172 -13.40 4.38 -14.20
C HIS A 172 -13.03 4.22 -12.71
N LYS A 173 -11.78 3.88 -12.39
CA LYS A 173 -11.29 3.80 -11.01
C LYS A 173 -11.30 5.18 -10.34
N TYR A 174 -10.89 6.24 -11.02
CA TYR A 174 -10.97 7.61 -10.51
C TYR A 174 -12.41 8.04 -10.26
N ASP A 175 -13.33 7.73 -11.16
CA ASP A 175 -14.75 8.05 -10.97
C ASP A 175 -15.35 7.27 -9.78
N TYR A 176 -14.94 6.02 -9.58
CA TYR A 176 -15.33 5.24 -8.40
C TYR A 176 -14.80 5.89 -7.12
N TYR A 177 -13.51 6.25 -7.07
CA TYR A 177 -12.92 6.92 -5.92
C TYR A 177 -13.53 8.29 -5.66
N GLU A 178 -13.84 9.07 -6.68
CA GLU A 178 -14.56 10.34 -6.55
C GLU A 178 -15.94 10.14 -5.90
N LYS A 179 -16.71 9.14 -6.35
CA LYS A 179 -18.02 8.83 -5.74
C LYS A 179 -17.88 8.47 -4.27
N GLN A 180 -16.86 7.69 -3.90
CA GLN A 180 -16.58 7.39 -2.49
C GLN A 180 -16.13 8.65 -1.74
N SER A 181 -15.23 9.47 -2.30
CA SER A 181 -14.78 10.73 -1.69
C SER A 181 -15.94 11.66 -1.38
N ARG A 182 -16.90 11.82 -2.29
CA ARG A 182 -18.10 12.64 -2.04
C ARG A 182 -18.91 12.11 -0.86
N ARG A 183 -19.10 10.79 -0.79
CA ARG A 183 -19.88 10.13 0.28
C ARG A 183 -19.24 10.28 1.66
N TYR A 184 -17.91 10.28 1.72
CA TYR A 184 -17.14 10.27 2.97
C TYR A 184 -16.34 11.56 3.18
N SER A 185 -16.65 12.62 2.43
CA SER A 185 -15.95 13.90 2.51
C SER A 185 -15.96 14.45 3.94
N GLY A 186 -14.78 14.87 4.43
CA GLY A 186 -14.60 15.37 5.79
C GLY A 186 -14.42 14.31 6.89
N GLN A 187 -14.38 13.02 6.55
CA GLN A 187 -14.02 11.96 7.50
C GLN A 187 -12.55 11.58 7.35
N ILE A 188 -11.81 11.62 8.46
CA ILE A 188 -10.54 10.88 8.56
C ILE A 188 -10.90 9.41 8.73
N LEU A 189 -10.39 8.56 7.85
CA LEU A 189 -10.61 7.12 7.92
C LEU A 189 -9.41 6.50 8.61
N GLU A 190 -9.61 6.06 9.85
CA GLU A 190 -8.60 5.35 10.61
C GLU A 190 -8.45 3.90 10.16
N ASP A 191 -7.24 3.39 10.33
CA ASP A 191 -6.91 2.01 10.05
C ASP A 191 -7.13 1.11 11.25
N ARG A 192 -7.68 -0.06 10.99
CA ARG A 192 -7.53 -1.20 11.90
C ARG A 192 -6.23 -1.93 11.54
N LEU A 193 -5.51 -2.47 12.52
CA LEU A 193 -4.39 -3.38 12.29
C LEU A 193 -4.80 -4.82 12.56
N ALA A 194 -4.88 -5.65 11.54
CA ALA A 194 -5.02 -7.09 11.72
C ALA A 194 -3.66 -7.77 11.89
N LEU A 195 -3.51 -8.55 12.97
CA LEU A 195 -2.28 -9.30 13.28
C LEU A 195 -2.40 -10.80 13.00
N ASP A 196 -3.62 -11.28 12.75
CA ASP A 196 -3.90 -12.64 12.34
C ASP A 196 -5.00 -12.64 11.26
N LYS A 197 -5.32 -13.81 10.71
CA LYS A 197 -6.34 -13.96 9.67
C LYS A 197 -7.79 -13.83 10.18
N THR A 198 -7.99 -13.64 11.49
CA THR A 198 -9.30 -13.72 12.16
C THR A 198 -9.64 -12.51 13.06
N HIS A 199 -8.72 -11.58 13.34
CA HIS A 199 -8.86 -10.46 14.27
C HIS A 199 -8.17 -9.18 13.78
N SER A 200 -8.87 -8.05 13.95
CA SER A 200 -8.34 -6.69 13.76
C SER A 200 -8.25 -5.95 15.12
N VAL A 201 -7.15 -5.24 15.35
CA VAL A 201 -6.83 -4.36 16.49
C VAL A 201 -7.08 -2.90 16.08
N TYR A 202 -7.53 -2.06 17.01
CA TYR A 202 -7.83 -0.63 16.75
C TYR A 202 -6.65 0.26 17.14
N TYR A 203 -6.37 1.30 16.35
CA TYR A 203 -5.60 2.46 16.79
C TYR A 203 -6.59 3.59 17.07
N GLU A 204 -6.51 4.19 18.26
CA GLU A 204 -7.07 5.52 18.51
C GLU A 204 -5.91 6.51 18.33
N LEU A 205 -6.11 7.54 17.49
CA LEU A 205 -5.14 8.64 17.31
C LEU A 205 -5.31 9.72 18.38
#